data_AF-A0A965HV18-F1
#
_entry.id   AF-A0A965HV18-F1
#
_cell.length_a   1.000
_cell.length_b   1.000
_cell.length_c   1.000
_cell.angle_alpha   90.00
_cell.angle_beta   90.00
_cell.angle_gamma   90.00
#
_symmetry.space_group_name_H-M   'P 1'
#
loop_
_entity.id
_entity.type
_entity.pdbx_description
1 polymer ?
#
loop_
_entity_poly.entity_id
_entity_poly.type
_entity_poly.pdbx_seq_one_letter_code
_entity_poly.pdbx_strand_id
1 'polypeptide(L)' 'MTVRHFFDAATSTLSYVVSDSATRRCAIIDPVLDLDYASGTLSTQSADALITYVHAEGLEVDYILETHIHADHL' A
#
# COMPACT_ATOMS: atom_id res chain seq x y z
N MET A 1 0.34 -2.97 -18.19
CA MET A 1 0.85 -2.65 -16.85
C MET A 1 0.27 -1.32 -16.41
N THR A 2 -0.35 -1.27 -15.24
CA THR A 2 -0.90 -0.06 -14.63
C THR A 2 -0.22 0.16 -13.29
N VAL A 3 0.07 1.42 -12.94
CA VAL A 3 0.64 1.79 -11.65
C VAL A 3 -0.30 2.78 -10.98
N ARG A 4 -0.79 2.42 -9.79
CA ARG A 4 -1.59 3.29 -8.94
C ARG A 4 -0.80 3.63 -7.69
N HIS A 5 -0.70 4.92 -7.36
CA HIS A 5 -0.08 5.39 -6.12
C HIS A 5 -1.13 5.76 -5.06
N PHE A 6 -0.72 5.68 -3.80
CA PHE A 6 -1.45 6.07 -2.60
C PHE A 6 -0.49 6.89 -1.75
N PHE A 7 -0.85 8.13 -1.44
CA PHE A 7 0.00 9.03 -0.68
C PHE A 7 -0.49 9.10 0.76
N ASP A 8 0.37 8.74 1.71
CA ASP A 8 0.16 9.04 3.12
C ASP A 8 0.83 10.38 3.46
N ALA A 9 0.02 11.35 3.89
CA ALA A 9 0.51 12.68 4.24
C ALA A 9 1.25 12.72 5.58
N ALA A 10 1.01 11.76 6.49
CA ALA A 10 1.64 11.74 7.80
C ALA A 10 3.14 11.39 7.71
N THR A 11 3.48 10.44 6.84
CA THR A 11 4.86 9.96 6.63
C THR A 11 5.48 10.48 5.33
N SER A 12 4.68 11.09 4.46
CA SER A 12 5.06 11.43 3.08
C SER A 12 5.41 10.22 2.21
N THR A 13 4.97 9.03 2.59
CA THR A 13 5.19 7.78 1.86
C THR A 13 4.24 7.67 0.66
N LEU A 14 4.78 7.12 -0.43
CA LEU A 14 3.99 6.68 -1.58
C LEU A 14 4.00 5.16 -1.63
N SER A 15 2.84 4.56 -1.34
CA SER A 15 2.62 3.13 -1.59
C SER A 15 2.11 2.95 -3.02
N TYR A 16 2.36 1.77 -3.61
CA TYR A 16 1.95 1.47 -4.98
C TYR A 16 1.21 0.15 -5.09
N VAL A 17 0.24 0.12 -6.00
CA VAL A 17 -0.30 -1.11 -6.59
C VAL A 17 0.13 -1.15 -8.05
N VAL A 18 0.98 -2.11 -8.40
CA VAL A 18 1.44 -2.36 -9.76
C VAL A 18 0.73 -3.60 -10.29
N SER A 19 -0.02 -3.45 -11.38
CA SER A 19 -0.87 -4.54 -11.90
C SER A 19 -0.61 -4.85 -13.37
N ASP A 20 -0.77 -6.12 -13.72
CA ASP A 20 -0.85 -6.58 -15.09
C ASP A 20 -2.32 -6.61 -15.56
N SER A 21 -2.60 -5.86 -16.62
CA SER A 21 -3.93 -5.74 -17.20
C SER A 21 -4.42 -7.02 -17.89
N ALA A 22 -3.51 -7.89 -18.34
CA ALA A 22 -3.88 -9.13 -19.01
C ALA A 22 -4.32 -10.21 -18.03
N THR A 23 -3.61 -10.35 -16.91
CA THR A 23 -3.84 -11.43 -15.92
C THR A 23 -4.56 -10.99 -14.66
N ARG A 24 -4.72 -9.67 -14.43
CA ARG A 24 -5.25 -9.08 -13.18
C ARG A 24 -4.41 -9.39 -11.94
N ARG A 25 -3.19 -9.91 -12.10
CA ARG A 25 -2.23 -10.09 -11.00
C ARG A 25 -1.60 -8.74 -10.63
N CYS A 26 -1.30 -8.53 -9.36
CA CYS A 26 -0.64 -7.32 -8.90
C CYS A 26 0.38 -7.56 -7.78
N ALA A 27 1.24 -6.56 -7.60
CA ALA A 27 2.11 -6.41 -6.44
C ALA A 27 1.78 -5.12 -5.70
N ILE A 28 1.86 -5.18 -4.38
CA ILE A 28 1.82 -4.02 -3.49
C ILE A 28 3.25 -3.66 -3.10
N ILE A 29 3.61 -2.39 -3.15
CA ILE A 29 4.96 -1.89 -2.82
C ILE A 29 4.85 -0.82 -1.73
N ASP A 30 5.67 -0.98 -0.69
CA ASP A 30 5.81 -0.07 0.45
C ASP A 30 4.45 0.33 1.09
N PRO A 31 3.60 -0.65 1.50
CA PRO A 31 2.33 -0.36 2.18
C PRO A 31 2.56 0.24 3.57
N VAL A 32 1.69 1.16 3.99
CA VAL A 32 1.77 1.83 5.31
C VAL A 32 0.76 1.25 6.29
N LEU A 33 1.23 0.91 7.49
CA LEU A 33 0.45 0.77 8.73
C LEU A 33 0.51 2.09 9.50
N ASP A 34 -0.65 2.73 9.68
CA ASP A 34 -0.69 4.05 10.31
C ASP A 34 -0.31 3.96 11.80
N LEU A 35 0.59 4.83 12.24
CA LEU A 35 0.99 4.96 13.64
C LEU A 35 0.82 6.40 14.10
N ASP A 36 0.00 6.60 15.13
CA ASP A 36 0.02 7.84 15.91
C ASP A 36 1.16 7.76 16.94
N TYR A 37 2.26 8.47 16.66
CA TYR A 37 3.43 8.51 17.55
C TYR A 37 3.15 9.08 18.94
N ALA A 38 2.13 9.92 19.12
CA ALA A 38 1.83 10.50 20.42
C ALA A 38 1.14 9.49 21.35
N SER A 39 0.26 8.65 20.80
CA SER A 39 -0.53 7.68 21.57
C SER A 39 -0.04 6.24 21.44
N GLY A 40 0.78 5.92 20.44
CA GLY A 40 1.16 4.56 20.07
C GLY A 40 0.03 3.77 19.39
N THR A 41 -1.04 4.44 18.97
CA THR A 41 -2.20 3.79 18.36
C THR A 41 -1.90 3.40 16.92
N LEU A 42 -2.29 2.18 16.54
CA LEU A 42 -2.22 1.69 15.18
C LEU A 42 -3.58 1.82 14.48
N SER A 43 -3.54 2.13 13.18
CA SER A 43 -4.69 2.13 12.27
C SER A 43 -4.31 1.45 10.95
N THR A 44 -5.31 0.89 10.27
CA THR A 44 -5.14 0.25 8.96
C THR A 44 -5.69 1.09 7.81
N GLN A 45 -6.07 2.34 8.04
CA GLN A 45 -6.71 3.20 7.04
C GLN A 45 -5.92 3.27 5.72
N SER A 46 -4.59 3.43 5.79
CA SER A 46 -3.74 3.43 4.60
C SER A 46 -3.80 2.07 3.88
N ALA A 47 -3.53 0.96 4.57
CA ALA A 47 -3.61 -0.39 4.01
C ALA A 47 -5.00 -0.73 3.44
N ASP A 48 -6.08 -0.31 4.10
CA ASP A 48 -7.47 -0.53 3.69
C ASP A 48 -7.80 0.18 2.37
N ALA A 49 -7.16 1.32 2.09
CA ALA A 49 -7.29 2.01 0.80
C ALA A 49 -6.70 1.19 -0.35
N LEU A 50 -5.57 0.52 -0.12
CA LEU A 50 -4.95 -0.39 -1.10
C LEU A 50 -5.83 -1.61 -1.32
N ILE A 51 -6.32 -2.24 -0.24
CA ILE A 51 -7.21 -3.41 -0.29
C ILE A 51 -8.50 -3.06 -1.04
N THR A 52 -9.10 -1.91 -0.75
CA THR A 52 -10.31 -1.43 -1.42
C THR A 52 -10.08 -1.29 -2.93
N TYR A 53 -8.95 -0.72 -3.34
CA TYR A 53 -8.60 -0.59 -4.75
C TYR A 53 -8.38 -1.96 -5.42
N VAL A 54 -7.64 -2.87 -4.78
CA VAL A 54 -7.41 -4.24 -5.28
C VAL A 54 -8.75 -4.94 -5.52
N HIS A 55 -9.68 -4.88 -4.57
CA HIS A 55 -11.01 -5.48 -4.73
C HIS A 55 -11.86 -4.78 -5.81
N ALA A 56 -11.87 -3.45 -5.85
CA ALA A 56 -12.63 -2.69 -6.84
C ALA A 56 -12.16 -2.98 -8.28
N GLU A 57 -10.87 -3.20 -8.44
CA GLU A 57 -10.26 -3.60 -9.69
C GLU A 57 -10.23 -5.14 -9.87
N GLY A 58 -10.82 -5.94 -8.99
CA GLY A 58 -10.78 -7.42 -9.13
C GLY A 58 -9.38 -7.96 -9.41
N LEU A 59 -8.38 -7.40 -8.72
CA LEU A 59 -6.98 -7.81 -8.81
C LEU A 59 -6.69 -8.92 -7.82
N GLU A 60 -5.70 -9.75 -8.12
CA GLU A 60 -5.19 -10.78 -7.22
C GLU A 60 -3.74 -10.44 -6.85
N VAL A 61 -3.46 -10.37 -5.54
CA VAL A 61 -2.15 -9.97 -5.02
C VAL A 61 -1.22 -11.18 -4.97
N ASP A 62 -0.07 -11.06 -5.64
CA ASP A 62 0.98 -12.08 -5.62
C ASP A 62 2.11 -11.77 -4.67
N TYR A 63 2.41 -10.48 -4.54
CA TYR A 63 3.57 -10.00 -3.82
C TYR A 63 3.21 -8.76 -3.01
N ILE A 64 3.75 -8.72 -1.79
CA ILE A 64 3.89 -7.50 -0.99
C ILE A 64 5.40 -7.30 -0.86
N LEU A 65 5.88 -6.17 -1.36
CA LEU A 65 7.30 -5.89 -1.54
C LEU A 65 7.68 -4.65 -0.76
N GLU A 66 8.79 -4.73 -0.04
CA GLU A 66 9.45 -3.59 0.57
C GLU A 66 10.67 -3.23 -0.26
N THR A 67 10.84 -1.94 -0.56
CA THR A 67 12.04 -1.45 -1.24
C THR A 67 13.27 -1.52 -0.33
N HIS A 68 13.09 -1.34 0.98
CA HIS A 68 14.13 -1.41 2.00
C HIS A 68 13.52 -1.57 3.41
N ILE A 69 14.36 -1.55 4.44
CA ILE A 69 13.89 -1.43 5.83
C ILE A 69 13.63 0.05 6.10
N HIS A 70 12.36 0.44 6.13
CA HIS A 70 11.93 1.83 6.31
C HIS A 70 12.20 2.33 7.74
N ALA A 71 12.51 3.62 7.86
CA ALA A 71 12.76 4.27 9.15
C ALA A 71 11.70 5.32 9.52
N ASP A 72 10.79 5.60 8.58
CA ASP A 72 9.85 6.71 8.57
C ASP A 72 8.38 6.25 8.72
N HIS A 73 8.06 5.01 8.37
CA HIS A 73 6.74 4.41 8.53
C HIS A 73 6.82 2.96 8.99
N LEU A 74 5.67 2.41 9.41
CA LEU A 74 5.47 1.00 9.72
C LEU A 74 4.71 0.31 8.58
#